data_AF-A0A7Y9US14-F1
#
_entry.id   AF-A0A7Y9US14-F1
#
_cell.length_a   1.000
_cell.length_b   1.000
_cell.length_c   1.000
_cell.angle_alpha   90.00
_cell.angle_beta   90.00
_cell.angle_gamma   90.00
#
_symmetry.space_group_name_H-M   'P 1'
#
loop_
_entity.id
_entity.type
_entity.pdbx_description
1 polymer ?
#
loop_
_entity_poly.entity_id
_entity_poly.type
_entity_poly.pdbx_seq_one_letter_code
_entity_poly.pdbx_strand_id
1 'polypeptide(L)'
;MSTRTSTRAPLPVRPVRPVRPARRARGRALAVAVAGSVLALSACSAAEDAVAGAVGDAACALARESLGGVETQVRDAADRIGADPAAARRELEAARDALAAAEDSLSGETRQQVAEARAAVERLLEEARQAGEGAVDQQQVEQAQRDLGDAVSGLATIC
;
A
#
# COMPACT_ATOMS: atom_id res chain seq x y z
N MET A 1 -42.82 38.99 -2.97
CA MET A 1 -43.02 37.85 -3.89
C MET A 1 -42.51 38.25 -5.27
N SER A 2 -41.35 37.73 -5.69
CA SER A 2 -40.82 37.91 -7.05
C SER A 2 -39.91 36.74 -7.38
N THR A 3 -40.46 35.80 -8.14
CA THR A 3 -39.79 34.61 -8.63
C THR A 3 -39.08 34.94 -9.95
N ARG A 4 -37.74 35.00 -9.94
CA ARG A 4 -36.96 35.07 -11.19
C ARG A 4 -36.62 33.66 -11.65
N THR A 5 -37.30 33.24 -12.71
CA THR A 5 -37.06 32.00 -13.46
C THR A 5 -35.76 32.14 -14.25
N SER A 6 -34.71 31.43 -13.83
CA SER A 6 -33.40 31.40 -14.48
C SER A 6 -33.34 30.22 -15.45
N THR A 7 -33.54 30.49 -16.75
CA THR A 7 -33.42 29.52 -17.83
C THR A 7 -31.93 29.32 -18.17
N ARG A 8 -31.35 28.23 -17.69
CA ARG A 8 -29.96 27.83 -17.99
C ARG A 8 -29.94 27.04 -19.30
N ALA A 9 -29.27 27.58 -20.32
CA ALA A 9 -29.07 26.90 -21.59
C ALA A 9 -28.11 25.69 -21.45
N PRO A 10 -28.34 24.57 -22.17
CA PRO A 10 -27.44 23.43 -22.16
C PRO A 10 -26.17 23.71 -22.98
N LEU A 11 -25.01 23.40 -22.40
CA LEU A 11 -23.70 23.49 -23.05
C LEU A 11 -23.51 22.36 -24.08
N PRO A 12 -22.82 22.60 -25.21
CA PRO A 12 -22.54 21.58 -26.20
C PRO A 12 -21.50 20.56 -25.70
N VAL A 13 -21.86 19.28 -25.78
CA VAL A 13 -21.01 18.14 -25.43
C VAL A 13 -19.93 17.98 -26.50
N ARG A 14 -18.65 18.02 -26.11
CA ARG A 14 -17.52 17.77 -27.01
C ARG A 14 -17.39 16.27 -27.30
N PRO A 15 -17.18 15.85 -28.57
CA PRO A 15 -16.96 14.45 -28.90
C PRO A 15 -15.59 13.95 -28.40
N VAL A 16 -15.61 12.83 -27.70
CA VAL A 16 -14.44 12.10 -27.23
C VAL A 16 -13.76 11.44 -28.44
N ARG A 17 -12.50 11.81 -28.71
CA ARG A 17 -11.69 11.15 -29.75
C ARG A 17 -11.28 9.75 -29.28
N PRO A 18 -11.42 8.70 -30.10
CA PRO A 18 -10.92 7.37 -29.76
C PRO A 18 -9.39 7.36 -29.79
N VAL A 19 -8.79 6.94 -28.68
CA VAL A 19 -7.34 6.66 -28.56
C VAL A 19 -7.06 5.35 -29.29
N ARG A 20 -6.32 5.41 -30.40
CA ARG A 20 -5.81 4.23 -31.10
C ARG A 20 -4.66 3.61 -30.28
N PRO A 21 -4.72 2.32 -29.90
CA PRO A 21 -3.57 1.66 -29.27
C PRO A 21 -2.48 1.40 -30.32
N ALA A 22 -1.30 1.98 -30.08
CA ALA A 22 -0.10 1.71 -30.85
C ALA A 22 0.41 0.29 -30.56
N ARG A 23 0.23 -0.61 -31.53
CA ARG A 23 0.95 -1.89 -31.58
C ARG A 23 2.44 -1.62 -31.80
N ARG A 24 3.28 -1.82 -30.78
CA ARG A 24 4.72 -2.08 -30.92
C ARG A 24 4.92 -3.58 -30.63
N ALA A 25 5.06 -4.42 -31.66
CA ALA A 25 6.35 -4.84 -32.23
C ALA A 25 7.28 -5.38 -31.11
N ARG A 26 7.18 -6.67 -30.79
CA ARG A 26 8.06 -7.73 -31.30
C ARG A 26 9.55 -7.46 -31.07
N GLY A 27 10.14 -8.31 -30.25
CA GLY A 27 11.44 -8.89 -30.56
C GLY A 27 12.63 -8.24 -29.88
N ARG A 28 12.95 -8.72 -28.69
CA ARG A 28 14.33 -9.06 -28.32
C ARG A 28 14.28 -10.07 -27.18
N ALA A 29 14.24 -11.35 -27.56
CA ALA A 29 14.64 -12.42 -26.66
C ALA A 29 16.12 -12.18 -26.34
N LEU A 30 16.38 -11.61 -25.17
CA LEU A 30 17.69 -11.64 -24.55
C LEU A 30 17.93 -13.09 -24.12
N ALA A 31 18.66 -13.82 -24.95
CA ALA A 31 19.28 -15.06 -24.55
C ALA A 31 20.32 -14.71 -23.47
N VAL A 32 19.92 -14.86 -22.20
CA VAL A 32 20.85 -14.84 -21.08
C VAL A 32 21.69 -16.10 -21.20
N ALA A 33 22.93 -15.92 -21.67
CA ALA A 33 23.94 -16.96 -21.64
C ALA A 33 24.29 -17.24 -20.18
N VAL A 34 23.75 -18.33 -19.63
CA VAL A 34 24.22 -18.92 -18.37
C VAL A 34 25.56 -19.57 -18.68
N ALA A 35 26.63 -18.76 -18.66
CA ALA A 35 27.99 -19.25 -18.69
C ALA A 35 28.27 -19.91 -17.33
N GLY A 36 28.29 -21.24 -17.33
CA GLY A 36 28.61 -22.05 -16.17
C GLY A 36 29.98 -21.69 -15.60
N SER A 37 29.99 -21.39 -14.31
CA SER A 37 31.20 -21.35 -13.49
C SER A 37 31.09 -22.49 -12.48
N VAL A 38 31.54 -23.68 -12.88
CA VAL A 38 31.77 -24.81 -11.97
C VAL A 38 33.21 -24.71 -11.48
N LEU A 39 33.48 -23.79 -10.55
CA LEU A 39 34.74 -23.73 -9.81
C LEU A 39 34.45 -23.28 -8.37
N ALA A 40 34.90 -24.11 -7.41
CA ALA A 40 34.95 -23.91 -5.95
C ALA A 40 33.69 -24.27 -5.10
N LEU A 41 33.49 -25.57 -4.88
CA LEU A 41 32.55 -26.16 -3.90
C LEU A 41 33.02 -26.07 -2.43
N SER A 42 33.92 -25.14 -2.08
CA SER A 42 34.40 -24.93 -0.69
C SER A 42 34.29 -23.48 -0.21
N ALA A 43 33.55 -22.64 -0.93
CA ALA A 43 33.28 -21.24 -0.57
C ALA A 43 31.78 -20.87 -0.70
N CYS A 44 30.89 -21.86 -0.62
CA CYS A 44 29.43 -21.65 -0.78
C CYS A 44 28.86 -20.70 0.27
N SER A 45 29.29 -20.78 1.54
CA SER A 45 28.75 -19.92 2.60
C SER A 45 28.95 -18.43 2.33
N ALA A 46 30.10 -18.00 1.82
CA ALA A 46 30.33 -16.58 1.51
C ALA A 46 29.52 -16.06 0.31
N ALA A 47 29.22 -16.92 -0.67
CA ALA A 47 28.36 -16.57 -1.79
C ALA A 47 26.87 -16.61 -1.39
N GLU A 48 26.48 -17.55 -0.55
CA GLU A 48 25.14 -17.64 0.04
C GLU A 48 24.87 -16.44 0.96
N ASP A 49 25.83 -16.00 1.78
CA ASP A 49 25.71 -14.80 2.61
C ASP A 49 25.59 -13.52 1.77
N ALA A 50 26.35 -13.40 0.66
CA ALA A 50 26.26 -12.26 -0.24
C ALA A 50 24.93 -12.22 -1.03
N VAL A 51 24.43 -13.38 -1.47
CA VAL A 51 23.13 -13.48 -2.14
C VAL A 51 21.98 -13.28 -1.15
N ALA A 52 22.08 -13.82 0.07
CA ALA A 52 21.11 -13.59 1.13
C ALA A 52 21.04 -12.10 1.53
N GLY A 53 22.19 -11.40 1.59
CA GLY A 53 22.23 -9.95 1.77
C GLY A 53 21.54 -9.20 0.62
N ALA A 54 21.88 -9.51 -0.63
CA ALA A 54 21.26 -8.86 -1.79
C ALA A 54 19.76 -9.14 -1.94
N VAL A 55 19.31 -10.35 -1.56
CA VAL A 55 17.89 -10.71 -1.51
C VAL A 55 17.20 -9.99 -0.35
N GLY A 56 17.86 -9.85 0.80
CA GLY A 56 17.39 -9.08 1.94
C GLY A 56 17.15 -7.61 1.59
N ASP A 57 18.12 -6.96 0.95
CA ASP A 57 18.00 -5.55 0.51
C ASP A 57 16.86 -5.36 -0.50
N ALA A 58 16.72 -6.29 -1.46
CA ALA A 58 15.63 -6.25 -2.44
C ALA A 58 14.25 -6.48 -1.78
N ALA A 59 14.16 -7.43 -0.84
CA ALA A 59 12.96 -7.67 -0.06
C ALA A 59 12.61 -6.46 0.80
N CYS A 60 13.61 -5.80 1.38
CA CYS A 60 13.44 -4.59 2.18
C CYS A 60 12.97 -3.39 1.35
N ALA A 61 13.49 -3.21 0.13
CA ALA A 61 13.00 -2.18 -0.79
C ALA A 61 11.53 -2.43 -1.18
N LEU A 62 11.19 -3.68 -1.52
CA LEU A 62 9.82 -4.09 -1.86
C LEU A 62 8.86 -3.93 -0.68
N ALA A 63 9.29 -4.29 0.53
CA ALA A 63 8.50 -4.14 1.75
C ALA A 63 8.25 -2.66 2.06
N ARG A 64 9.27 -1.80 1.98
CA ARG A 64 9.15 -0.35 2.14
C ARG A 64 8.19 0.26 1.12
N GLU A 65 8.31 -0.10 -0.16
CA GLU A 65 7.45 0.44 -1.21
C GLU A 65 5.99 0.00 -1.01
N SER A 66 5.77 -1.28 -0.68
CA SER A 66 4.44 -1.82 -0.41
C SER A 66 3.80 -1.15 0.82
N LEU A 67 4.56 -0.99 1.91
CA LEU A 67 4.07 -0.40 3.15
C LEU A 67 3.85 1.11 3.04
N GLY A 68 4.69 1.84 2.30
CA GLY A 68 4.45 3.26 2.03
C GLY A 68 3.19 3.49 1.19
N GLY A 69 2.89 2.58 0.26
CA GLY A 69 1.61 2.56 -0.46
C GLY A 69 0.42 2.33 0.48
N VAL A 70 0.52 1.35 1.38
CA VAL A 70 -0.50 1.05 2.40
C VAL A 70 -0.70 2.22 3.36
N GLU A 71 0.36 2.86 3.83
CA GLU A 71 0.29 4.01 4.73
C GLU A 71 -0.50 5.17 4.10
N THR A 72 -0.21 5.48 2.84
CA THR A 72 -0.92 6.53 2.08
C THR A 72 -2.38 6.17 1.93
N GLN A 73 -2.68 4.93 1.51
CA GLN A 73 -4.05 4.44 1.37
C GLN A 73 -4.83 4.51 2.69
N VAL A 74 -4.20 4.11 3.80
CA VAL A 74 -4.83 4.13 5.13
C VAL A 74 -5.08 5.56 5.61
N ARG A 75 -4.16 6.49 5.37
CA ARG A 75 -4.38 7.92 5.68
C ARG A 75 -5.56 8.47 4.90
N ASP A 76 -5.61 8.25 3.58
CA ASP A 76 -6.71 8.69 2.73
C ASP A 76 -8.06 8.07 3.13
N ALA A 77 -8.05 6.83 3.64
CA ALA A 77 -9.24 6.17 4.16
C ALA A 77 -9.66 6.74 5.52
N ALA A 78 -8.70 6.99 6.42
CA ALA A 78 -8.92 7.58 7.73
C ALA A 78 -9.54 8.99 7.64
N ASP A 79 -9.05 9.83 6.73
CA ASP A 79 -9.61 11.17 6.47
C ASP A 79 -11.07 11.12 6.00
N ARG A 80 -11.50 9.98 5.43
CA ARG A 80 -12.88 9.75 4.98
C ARG A 80 -13.78 9.11 6.02
N ILE A 81 -13.28 8.69 7.19
CA ILE A 81 -14.09 8.02 8.22
C ILE A 81 -15.33 8.88 8.58
N GLY A 82 -15.16 10.19 8.75
CA GLY A 82 -16.28 11.10 9.07
C GLY A 82 -17.19 11.46 7.89
N ALA A 83 -16.76 11.25 6.65
CA ALA A 83 -17.49 11.67 5.44
C ALA A 83 -18.18 10.51 4.72
N ASP A 84 -17.50 9.37 4.59
CA ASP A 84 -18.00 8.13 4.00
C ASP A 84 -17.41 6.93 4.77
N PRO A 85 -18.00 6.57 5.93
CA PRO A 85 -17.49 5.49 6.77
C PRO A 85 -17.54 4.13 6.08
N ALA A 86 -18.48 3.93 5.14
CA ALA A 86 -18.60 2.68 4.40
C ALA A 86 -17.47 2.52 3.38
N ALA A 87 -17.05 3.60 2.72
CA ALA A 87 -15.88 3.57 1.84
C ALA A 87 -14.58 3.41 2.64
N ALA A 88 -14.41 4.18 3.73
CA ALA A 88 -13.25 4.06 4.60
C ALA A 88 -13.07 2.61 5.09
N ARG A 89 -14.15 1.97 5.56
CA ARG A 89 -14.11 0.57 6.02
C ARG A 89 -13.60 -0.41 4.95
N ARG A 90 -14.10 -0.32 3.72
CA ARG A 90 -13.67 -1.23 2.63
C ARG A 90 -12.18 -1.11 2.33
N GLU A 91 -11.66 0.10 2.34
CA GLU A 91 -10.26 0.36 2.04
C GLU A 91 -9.35 -0.07 3.19
N LEU A 92 -9.76 0.18 4.43
CA LEU A 92 -9.05 -0.28 5.62
C LEU A 92 -9.09 -1.82 5.74
N GLU A 93 -10.17 -2.48 5.33
CA GLU A 93 -10.25 -3.95 5.25
C GLU A 93 -9.22 -4.49 4.25
N ALA A 94 -9.12 -3.88 3.07
CA ALA A 94 -8.13 -4.26 2.06
C ALA A 94 -6.69 -4.04 2.56
N ALA A 95 -6.43 -2.93 3.25
CA ALA A 95 -5.13 -2.64 3.85
C ALA A 95 -4.77 -3.66 4.95
N ARG A 96 -5.72 -4.00 5.83
CA ARG A 96 -5.53 -5.04 6.86
C ARG A 96 -5.17 -6.39 6.22
N ASP A 97 -5.89 -6.78 5.16
CA ASP A 97 -5.66 -8.08 4.50
C ASP A 97 -4.30 -8.13 3.80
N ALA A 98 -3.89 -7.02 3.18
CA ALA A 98 -2.55 -6.89 2.62
C ALA A 98 -1.45 -6.99 3.70
N LEU A 99 -1.63 -6.33 4.85
CA LEU A 99 -0.71 -6.39 5.97
C LEU A 99 -0.64 -7.79 6.59
N ALA A 100 -1.79 -8.48 6.74
CA ALA A 100 -1.84 -9.85 7.24
C ALA A 100 -1.08 -10.82 6.31
N ALA A 101 -1.29 -10.70 4.99
CA ALA A 101 -0.56 -11.50 4.02
C ALA A 101 0.96 -11.23 4.04
N ALA A 102 1.35 -9.97 4.25
CA ALA A 102 2.76 -9.60 4.41
C ALA A 102 3.33 -10.19 5.71
N GLU A 103 2.61 -10.08 6.83
CA GLU A 103 3.01 -10.60 8.14
C GLU A 103 3.36 -12.09 8.08
N ASP A 104 2.55 -12.90 7.41
CA ASP A 104 2.73 -14.35 7.26
C ASP A 104 4.02 -14.73 6.49
N SER A 105 4.51 -13.82 5.64
CA SER A 105 5.73 -14.01 4.84
C SER A 105 7.01 -13.50 5.52
N LEU A 106 6.86 -12.77 6.64
CA LEU A 106 7.95 -12.09 7.32
C LEU A 106 8.32 -12.79 8.64
N SER A 107 9.51 -12.48 9.14
CA SER A 107 10.00 -13.00 10.41
C SER A 107 10.75 -11.93 11.19
N GLY A 108 11.00 -12.20 12.47
CA GLY A 108 11.76 -11.30 13.34
C GLY A 108 11.09 -9.94 13.53
N GLU A 109 11.93 -8.91 13.59
CA GLU A 109 11.51 -7.54 13.89
C GLU A 109 10.64 -6.92 12.78
N THR A 110 10.90 -7.24 11.51
CA THR A 110 10.08 -6.79 10.38
C THR A 110 8.64 -7.29 10.50
N ARG A 111 8.45 -8.55 10.94
CA ARG A 111 7.11 -9.09 11.21
C ARG A 111 6.41 -8.32 12.32
N GLN A 112 7.14 -7.97 13.38
CA GLN A 112 6.57 -7.21 14.50
C GLN A 112 6.08 -5.83 14.03
N GLN A 113 6.87 -5.10 13.24
CA GLN A 113 6.46 -3.81 12.69
C GLN A 113 5.21 -3.92 11.81
N VAL A 114 5.10 -4.97 10.98
CA VAL A 114 3.89 -5.20 10.18
C VAL A 114 2.68 -5.54 11.04
N ALA A 115 2.86 -6.31 12.12
CA ALA A 115 1.79 -6.60 13.07
C ALA A 115 1.30 -5.33 13.80
N GLU A 116 2.21 -4.44 14.19
CA GLU A 116 1.89 -3.13 14.80
C GLU A 116 1.12 -2.23 13.82
N ALA A 117 1.58 -2.14 12.57
CA ALA A 117 0.87 -1.44 11.50
C ALA A 117 -0.55 -2.00 11.29
N ARG A 118 -0.70 -3.33 11.28
CA ARG A 118 -2.00 -4.00 11.16
C ARG A 118 -2.92 -3.67 12.33
N ALA A 119 -2.41 -3.68 13.56
CA ALA A 119 -3.19 -3.31 14.75
C ALA A 119 -3.65 -1.85 14.71
N ALA A 120 -2.85 -0.93 14.14
CA ALA A 120 -3.28 0.44 13.88
C ALA A 120 -4.43 0.52 12.87
N VAL A 121 -4.36 -0.25 11.77
CA VAL A 121 -5.47 -0.34 10.80
C VAL A 121 -6.74 -0.94 11.41
N GLU A 122 -6.61 -1.96 12.27
CA GLU A 122 -7.75 -2.55 12.98
C GLU A 122 -8.47 -1.56 13.91
N ARG A 123 -7.74 -0.63 14.54
CA ARG A 123 -8.34 0.47 15.30
C ARG A 123 -9.08 1.46 14.41
N LEU A 124 -8.49 1.84 13.27
CA LEU A 124 -9.18 2.69 12.29
C LEU A 124 -10.45 2.03 11.73
N LEU A 125 -10.43 0.71 11.55
CA LEU A 125 -11.62 -0.06 11.16
C LEU A 125 -12.74 0.04 12.20
N GLU A 126 -12.38 0.02 13.47
CA GLU A 126 -13.34 0.16 14.56
C GLU A 126 -13.93 1.57 14.59
N GLU A 127 -13.12 2.61 14.44
CA GLU A 127 -13.60 3.99 14.30
C GLU A 127 -14.51 4.14 13.07
N ALA A 128 -14.17 3.53 11.93
CA ALA A 128 -15.02 3.54 10.74
C ALA A 128 -16.38 2.83 10.94
N ARG A 129 -16.46 1.83 11.82
CA ARG A 129 -17.74 1.18 12.18
C ARG A 129 -18.57 2.09 13.07
N GLN A 130 -17.97 2.64 14.13
CA GLN A 130 -18.63 3.58 15.03
C GLN A 130 -19.12 4.82 14.28
N ALA A 131 -18.36 5.28 13.27
CA ALA A 131 -18.73 6.39 12.41
C ALA A 131 -20.06 6.15 11.68
N GLY A 132 -20.28 4.91 11.22
CA GLY A 132 -21.55 4.49 10.63
C GLY A 132 -22.73 4.49 11.60
N GLU A 133 -22.45 4.47 12.91
CA GLU A 133 -23.43 4.57 14.00
C GLU A 133 -23.56 6.02 14.52
N GLY A 134 -22.80 6.96 13.97
CA GLY A 134 -22.83 8.38 14.32
C GLY A 134 -21.83 8.82 15.38
N ALA A 135 -20.84 7.99 15.72
CA ALA A 135 -19.78 8.32 16.67
C ALA A 135 -18.39 8.18 16.03
N VAL A 136 -17.55 9.21 16.11
CA VAL A 136 -16.14 9.13 15.69
C VAL A 136 -15.29 9.76 16.76
N ASP A 137 -14.31 9.00 17.27
CA ASP A 137 -13.29 9.57 18.15
C ASP A 137 -12.08 10.00 17.32
N GLN A 138 -11.99 11.30 17.05
CA GLN A 138 -10.89 11.84 16.25
C GLN A 138 -9.53 11.68 16.94
N GLN A 139 -9.48 11.63 18.27
CA GLN A 139 -8.22 11.39 18.97
C GLN A 139 -7.73 9.96 18.72
N GLN A 140 -8.64 9.00 18.65
CA GLN A 140 -8.34 7.60 18.34
C GLN A 140 -7.90 7.44 16.89
N VAL A 141 -8.55 8.13 15.94
CA VAL A 141 -8.14 8.15 14.53
C VAL A 141 -6.72 8.70 14.38
N GLU A 142 -6.43 9.86 14.97
CA GLU A 142 -5.09 10.45 14.93
C GLU A 142 -4.04 9.56 15.60
N GLN A 143 -4.37 8.94 16.73
CA GLN A 143 -3.46 8.04 17.42
C GLN A 143 -3.13 6.81 16.57
N ALA A 144 -4.13 6.20 15.94
CA ALA A 144 -3.91 5.07 15.05
C ALA A 144 -3.11 5.46 13.81
N GLN A 145 -3.31 6.66 13.23
CA GLN A 145 -2.48 7.16 12.14
C GLN A 145 -1.02 7.38 12.56
N ARG A 146 -0.78 7.89 13.78
CA ARG A 146 0.58 8.04 14.34
C ARG A 146 1.26 6.69 14.51
N ASP A 147 0.57 5.74 15.15
CA ASP A 147 1.13 4.41 15.41
C ASP A 147 1.43 3.65 14.10
N LEU A 148 0.61 3.84 13.05
CA LEU A 148 0.90 3.32 11.72
C LEU A 148 2.18 3.93 11.13
N GLY A 149 2.33 5.26 11.22
CA GLY A 149 3.53 5.96 10.73
C GLY A 149 4.79 5.55 11.48
N ASP A 150 4.69 5.34 12.79
CA ASP A 150 5.79 4.86 13.64
C ASP A 150 6.19 3.43 13.24
N ALA A 151 5.23 2.54 12.99
CA ALA A 151 5.49 1.18 12.54
C ALA A 151 6.19 1.14 11.16
N VAL A 152 5.74 1.96 10.22
CA VAL A 152 6.38 2.08 8.89
C VAL A 152 7.79 2.66 9.01
N SER A 153 7.99 3.66 9.89
CA SER A 153 9.30 4.24 10.17
C SER A 153 10.25 3.27 10.87
N GLY A 154 9.73 2.43 11.76
CA GLY A 154 10.47 1.33 12.39
C GLY A 154 10.96 0.33 11.35
N LEU A 155 10.09 -0.05 10.42
CA LEU A 155 10.45 -0.92 9.30
C LEU A 155 11.49 -0.27 8.38
N ALA A 156 11.41 1.04 8.16
CA ALA A 156 12.43 1.78 7.43
C ALA A 156 13.77 1.85 8.18
N THR A 157 13.82 1.67 9.49
CA THR A 157 15.06 1.64 10.27
C THR A 157 15.72 0.26 10.25
N ILE A 158 14.92 -0.80 10.19
CA ILE A 158 15.40 -2.19 10.19
C ILE A 158 16.02 -2.59 8.84
N CYS A 159 15.56 -1.98 7.73
CA CYS A 159 15.79 -2.46 6.36
C CYS A 159 16.96 -1.86 5.53
#